data_AF-A0AAE5A8V2-F1
#
_entry.id   AF-A0AAE5A8V2-F1
#
_cell.length_a   1.000
_cell.length_b   1.000
_cell.length_c   1.000
_cell.angle_alpha   90.00
_cell.angle_beta   90.00
_cell.angle_gamma   90.00
#
_symmetry.space_group_name_H-M   'P 1'
#
loop_
_entity.id
_entity.type
_entity.pdbx_description
1 polymer ?
#
loop_
_entity_poly.entity_id
_entity_poly.type
_entity_poly.pdbx_seq_one_letter_code
_entity_poly.pdbx_strand_id
1 'polypeptide(L)'
;AVLRSIMLADVELRNPPDSIVTVNAVRDGFAFLAPYGGNLFRVIAWNRRHQVDDSAPVDRAELRDVIESAMGTDHGLGAVQWQSRFHSDERQVPQYRTGRVFLAGDAAHVHSPAGGQGMNTGIQDAANLGWKLAAVLGGADDSVLDTYHAERHPVGRMVLRTSGTTMRMMTLRPWVLRKIRNVVVATLLRFPPTGGAVAETFSGIGIRYEHRTGDSELVGRRAEDIPTAAGRLHEVLRSGGFVLIAERDVPVPSGVHAVTRLGDGPALLVRPDGYIAWAGDSASDGWRVALKRWTGRMPVSA
;
A
#
# COMPACT_ATOMS: atom_id res chain seq x y z
N ALA A 1 17.36 -7.96 10.27
CA ALA A 1 17.52 -7.45 8.90
C ALA A 1 17.50 -8.60 7.92
N VAL A 2 16.58 -8.54 6.96
CA VAL A 2 16.49 -9.48 5.83
C VAL A 2 17.64 -9.27 4.86
N LEU A 3 18.07 -8.03 4.68
CA LEU A 3 19.32 -7.65 4.04
C LEU A 3 19.95 -6.50 4.82
N ARG A 4 21.28 -6.49 4.92
CA ARG A 4 22.06 -5.35 5.44
C ARG A 4 22.82 -4.69 4.30
N SER A 5 23.24 -3.44 4.50
CA SER A 5 24.17 -2.77 3.58
C SER A 5 23.67 -2.71 2.13
N ILE A 6 22.36 -2.42 1.94
CA ILE A 6 21.80 -2.12 0.62
C ILE A 6 22.23 -0.70 0.28
N MET A 7 22.78 -0.53 -0.92
CA MET A 7 23.13 0.77 -1.48
C MET A 7 21.97 1.29 -2.32
N LEU A 8 21.63 2.56 -2.12
CA LEU A 8 20.75 3.32 -2.98
C LEU A 8 21.53 4.53 -3.48
N ALA A 9 21.57 4.74 -4.79
CA ALA A 9 22.29 5.87 -5.37
C ALA A 9 21.55 6.43 -6.58
N ASP A 10 21.67 7.73 -6.76
CA ASP A 10 21.12 8.49 -7.88
C ASP A 10 22.32 8.90 -8.75
N VAL A 11 22.43 8.32 -9.94
CA VAL A 11 23.63 8.37 -10.77
C VAL A 11 23.32 8.71 -12.21
N GLU A 12 24.30 9.27 -12.91
CA GLU A 12 24.25 9.42 -14.36
C GLU A 12 24.73 8.14 -15.05
N LEU A 13 24.00 7.67 -16.07
CA LEU A 13 24.46 6.59 -16.94
C LEU A 13 24.64 7.10 -18.36
N ARG A 14 25.85 6.94 -18.90
CA ARG A 14 26.18 7.40 -20.27
C ARG A 14 25.66 6.44 -21.34
N ASN A 15 25.57 5.15 -21.01
CA ASN A 15 25.10 4.09 -21.90
C ASN A 15 23.93 3.35 -21.23
N PRO A 16 22.76 4.00 -21.09
CA PRO A 16 21.64 3.45 -20.33
C PRO A 16 21.12 2.15 -20.95
N PRO A 17 20.54 1.24 -20.13
CA PRO A 17 19.91 0.04 -20.65
C PRO A 17 18.64 0.36 -21.46
N ASP A 18 18.31 -0.47 -22.45
CA ASP A 18 17.16 -0.28 -23.34
C ASP A 18 15.79 -0.44 -22.64
N SER A 19 15.78 -1.04 -21.45
CA SER A 19 14.55 -1.30 -20.69
C SER A 19 14.30 -0.22 -19.62
N ILE A 20 13.03 0.14 -19.43
CA ILE A 20 12.62 1.16 -18.45
C ILE A 20 12.99 0.77 -17.02
N VAL A 21 13.00 -0.52 -16.69
CA VAL A 21 13.48 -1.01 -15.39
C VAL A 21 14.36 -2.22 -15.64
N THR A 22 15.62 -2.14 -15.27
CA THR A 22 16.56 -3.25 -15.40
C THR A 22 16.89 -3.81 -14.03
N VAL A 23 16.63 -5.11 -13.83
CA VAL A 23 17.00 -5.81 -12.61
C VAL A 23 17.73 -7.09 -12.96
N ASN A 24 18.87 -7.31 -12.33
CA ASN A 24 19.53 -8.60 -12.39
C ASN A 24 20.12 -8.95 -11.03
N ALA A 25 20.06 -10.23 -10.72
CA ALA A 25 20.67 -10.81 -9.54
C ALA A 25 21.68 -11.87 -9.99
N VAL A 26 22.84 -11.86 -9.35
CA VAL A 26 23.88 -12.88 -9.46
C VAL A 26 24.04 -13.59 -8.13
N ARG A 27 24.98 -14.55 -8.05
CA ARG A 27 25.14 -15.39 -6.85
C ARG A 27 25.39 -14.58 -5.57
N ASP A 28 26.17 -13.51 -5.67
CA ASP A 28 26.66 -12.75 -4.52
C ASP A 28 26.20 -11.28 -4.53
N GLY A 29 25.22 -10.91 -5.35
CA GLY A 29 24.70 -9.54 -5.37
C GLY A 29 23.55 -9.33 -6.35
N PHE A 30 22.95 -8.15 -6.32
CA PHE A 30 21.99 -7.71 -7.32
C PHE A 30 22.13 -6.22 -7.59
N ALA A 31 21.66 -5.80 -8.75
CA ALA A 31 21.46 -4.39 -9.09
C ALA A 31 20.06 -4.20 -9.70
N PHE A 32 19.48 -3.04 -9.43
CA PHE A 32 18.22 -2.56 -9.97
C PHE A 32 18.44 -1.13 -10.43
N LEU A 33 18.11 -0.82 -11.69
CA LEU A 33 18.28 0.47 -12.32
C LEU A 33 16.92 0.95 -12.83
N ALA A 34 16.52 2.17 -12.45
CA ALA A 34 15.31 2.82 -12.96
C ALA A 34 15.60 4.29 -13.32
N PRO A 35 15.28 4.76 -14.54
CA PRO A 35 15.42 6.16 -14.92
C PRO A 35 14.37 7.01 -14.21
N TYR A 36 14.72 8.24 -13.85
CA TYR A 36 13.76 9.21 -13.31
C TYR A 36 13.93 10.64 -13.87
N GLY A 37 14.77 10.82 -14.90
CA GLY A 37 14.84 12.06 -15.67
C GLY A 37 16.13 12.19 -16.48
N GLY A 38 16.01 12.46 -17.79
CA GLY A 38 17.18 12.57 -18.67
C GLY A 38 18.08 11.33 -18.58
N ASN A 39 19.36 11.53 -18.24
CA ASN A 39 20.35 10.47 -18.05
C ASN A 39 20.51 10.03 -16.58
N LEU A 40 19.60 10.42 -15.68
CA LEU A 40 19.64 10.08 -14.27
C LEU A 40 18.87 8.78 -13.97
N PHE A 41 19.54 7.93 -13.21
CA PHE A 41 19.07 6.61 -12.81
C PHE A 41 19.16 6.43 -11.30
N ARG A 42 18.13 5.83 -10.74
CA ARG A 42 18.13 5.33 -9.38
C ARG A 42 18.61 3.89 -9.40
N VAL A 43 19.70 3.66 -8.69
CA VAL A 43 20.35 2.36 -8.53
C VAL A 43 20.09 1.84 -7.14
N ILE A 44 19.53 0.64 -7.03
CA ILE A 44 19.58 -0.17 -5.80
C ILE A 44 20.57 -1.30 -6.05
N ALA A 45 21.61 -1.38 -5.24
CA ALA A 45 22.67 -2.37 -5.37
C ALA A 45 22.93 -3.06 -4.02
N TRP A 46 23.29 -4.33 -4.07
CA TRP A 46 23.61 -5.08 -2.86
C TRP A 46 24.71 -6.11 -3.13
N ASN A 47 25.72 -6.16 -2.27
CA ASN A 47 26.85 -7.09 -2.34
C ASN A 47 26.92 -7.97 -1.10
N ARG A 48 26.61 -9.26 -1.24
CA ARG A 48 26.60 -10.21 -0.13
C ARG A 48 27.95 -10.35 0.58
N ARG A 49 29.06 -10.10 -0.13
CA ARG A 49 30.43 -10.24 0.40
C ARG A 49 30.92 -8.98 1.10
N HIS A 50 30.24 -7.84 0.93
CA HIS A 50 30.59 -6.58 1.53
C HIS A 50 29.41 -6.03 2.33
N GLN A 51 29.41 -6.31 3.63
CA GLN A 51 28.31 -5.97 4.55
C GLN A 51 28.86 -5.07 5.65
N VAL A 52 28.70 -3.76 5.46
CA VAL A 52 29.16 -2.72 6.38
C VAL A 52 27.97 -2.07 7.10
N ASP A 53 28.26 -1.21 8.08
CA ASP A 53 27.25 -0.44 8.80
C ASP A 53 26.57 0.59 7.88
N ASP A 54 25.32 0.97 8.19
CA ASP A 54 24.55 1.94 7.40
C ASP A 54 25.19 3.33 7.37
N SER A 55 26.00 3.68 8.38
CA SER A 55 26.78 4.93 8.41
C SER A 55 27.97 4.93 7.45
N ALA A 56 28.39 3.76 6.94
CA ALA A 56 29.49 3.68 5.99
C ALA A 56 29.07 4.26 4.64
N PRO A 57 29.88 5.17 4.05
CA PRO A 57 29.55 5.80 2.78
C PRO A 57 29.40 4.74 1.67
N VAL A 58 28.58 5.06 0.67
CA VAL A 58 28.53 4.29 -0.57
C VAL A 58 29.69 4.75 -1.43
N ASP A 59 30.64 3.87 -1.74
CA ASP A 59 31.73 4.22 -2.66
C ASP A 59 31.23 4.05 -4.11
N ARG A 60 31.56 5.00 -4.97
CA ARG A 60 31.29 4.89 -6.42
C ARG A 60 32.00 3.68 -7.02
N ALA A 61 33.19 3.32 -6.53
CA ALA A 61 33.87 2.11 -6.98
C ALA A 61 33.10 0.84 -6.60
N GLU A 62 32.63 0.75 -5.34
CA GLU A 62 31.79 -0.36 -4.89
C GLU A 62 30.51 -0.47 -5.72
N LEU A 63 29.84 0.66 -5.99
CA LEU A 63 28.64 0.71 -6.80
C LEU A 63 28.90 0.21 -8.23
N ARG A 64 29.97 0.69 -8.86
CA ARG A 64 30.40 0.26 -10.19
C ARG A 64 30.61 -1.25 -10.24
N ASP A 65 31.38 -1.79 -9.30
CA ASP A 65 31.74 -3.21 -9.26
C ASP A 65 30.49 -4.10 -9.10
N VAL A 66 29.50 -3.65 -8.31
CA VAL A 66 28.23 -4.38 -8.15
C VAL A 66 27.36 -4.29 -9.40
N ILE A 67 27.26 -3.12 -10.05
CA ILE A 67 26.51 -2.97 -11.30
C ILE A 67 27.15 -3.84 -12.39
N GLU A 68 28.47 -3.74 -12.57
CA GLU A 68 29.21 -4.52 -13.57
C GLU A 68 29.08 -6.03 -13.32
N SER A 69 29.25 -6.48 -12.07
CA SER A 69 29.06 -7.88 -11.73
C SER A 69 27.64 -8.37 -11.96
N ALA A 70 26.62 -7.54 -11.70
CA ALA A 70 25.23 -7.93 -11.84
C ALA A 70 24.74 -7.83 -13.29
N MET A 71 25.17 -6.82 -14.05
CA MET A 71 24.62 -6.50 -15.38
C MET A 71 25.56 -6.87 -16.53
N GLY A 72 26.84 -7.15 -16.24
CA GLY A 72 27.89 -7.38 -17.24
C GLY A 72 28.49 -6.09 -17.81
N THR A 73 28.04 -4.93 -17.35
CA THR A 73 28.53 -3.59 -17.72
C THR A 73 28.16 -2.60 -16.61
N ASP A 74 28.92 -1.52 -16.46
CA ASP A 74 28.58 -0.43 -15.53
C ASP A 74 27.69 0.65 -16.16
N HIS A 75 27.27 0.46 -17.41
CA HIS A 75 26.49 1.43 -18.20
C HIS A 75 27.16 2.83 -18.31
N GLY A 76 28.49 2.87 -18.23
CA GLY A 76 29.26 4.10 -18.27
C GLY A 76 29.01 5.01 -17.07
N LEU A 77 28.95 4.43 -15.86
CA LEU A 77 28.64 5.11 -14.60
C LEU A 77 29.34 6.47 -14.49
N GLY A 78 28.53 7.53 -14.44
CA GLY A 78 28.93 8.93 -14.38
C GLY A 78 29.01 9.45 -12.95
N ALA A 79 28.55 10.69 -12.78
CA ALA A 79 28.47 11.35 -11.48
C ALA A 79 27.42 10.68 -10.57
N VAL A 80 27.69 10.67 -9.27
CA VAL A 80 26.75 10.25 -8.22
C VAL A 80 26.22 11.51 -7.57
N GLN A 81 24.93 11.79 -7.75
CA GLN A 81 24.26 13.00 -7.26
C GLN A 81 23.81 12.84 -5.81
N TRP A 82 23.34 11.65 -5.46
CA TRP A 82 22.91 11.31 -4.11
C TRP A 82 23.14 9.84 -3.83
N GLN A 83 23.39 9.49 -2.57
CA GLN A 83 23.60 8.11 -2.16
C GLN A 83 23.26 7.89 -0.70
N SER A 84 22.82 6.68 -0.37
CA SER A 84 22.54 6.23 0.98
C SER A 84 22.81 4.74 1.10
N ARG A 85 23.23 4.30 2.29
CA ARG A 85 23.24 2.89 2.66
C ARG A 85 22.16 2.65 3.71
N PHE A 86 21.47 1.52 3.59
CA PHE A 86 20.42 1.16 4.53
C PHE A 86 20.31 -0.36 4.67
N HIS A 87 19.74 -0.81 5.78
CA HIS A 87 19.30 -2.19 5.94
C HIS A 87 17.79 -2.30 5.77
N SER A 88 17.35 -3.50 5.39
CA SER A 88 15.93 -3.85 5.36
C SER A 88 15.62 -4.73 6.57
N ASP A 89 14.76 -4.24 7.44
CA ASP A 89 14.13 -5.02 8.50
C ASP A 89 12.70 -5.41 8.13
N GLU A 90 12.21 -6.49 8.74
CA GLU A 90 10.80 -6.90 8.72
C GLU A 90 10.32 -6.90 10.17
N ARG A 91 9.69 -5.81 10.59
CA ARG A 91 9.20 -5.65 11.96
C ARG A 91 7.83 -4.98 11.96
N GLN A 92 7.02 -5.36 12.93
CA GLN A 92 5.73 -4.75 13.22
C GLN A 92 5.61 -4.60 14.72
N VAL A 93 5.09 -3.47 15.19
CA VAL A 93 4.75 -3.32 16.60
C VAL A 93 3.57 -4.25 16.95
N PRO A 94 3.52 -4.81 18.17
CA PRO A 94 2.43 -5.71 18.56
C PRO A 94 1.08 -4.99 18.65
N GLN A 95 1.08 -3.69 18.96
CA GLN A 95 -0.10 -2.87 19.12
C GLN A 95 0.08 -1.52 18.41
N TYR A 96 -0.93 -1.10 17.65
CA TYR A 96 -0.93 0.19 16.93
C TYR A 96 -1.48 1.33 17.79
N ARG A 97 -2.14 0.99 18.90
CA ARG A 97 -2.73 1.91 19.86
C ARG A 97 -2.32 1.49 21.27
N THR A 98 -1.93 2.45 22.09
CA THR A 98 -1.73 2.28 23.53
C THR A 98 -2.37 3.46 24.24
N GLY A 99 -3.61 3.27 24.70
CA GLY A 99 -4.43 4.36 25.21
C GLY A 99 -4.61 5.47 24.16
N ARG A 100 -4.08 6.66 24.44
CA ARG A 100 -4.18 7.84 23.56
C ARG A 100 -3.02 7.99 22.57
N VAL A 101 -2.07 7.05 22.55
CA VAL A 101 -0.90 7.07 21.66
C VAL A 101 -1.13 6.09 20.51
N PHE A 102 -0.87 6.54 19.29
CA PHE A 102 -1.05 5.78 18.06
C PHE A 102 0.25 5.75 17.25
N LEU A 103 0.51 4.64 16.57
CA LEU A 103 1.65 4.45 15.68
C LEU A 103 1.13 4.15 14.27
N ALA A 104 1.67 4.84 13.26
CA ALA A 104 1.29 4.70 11.85
C ALA A 104 2.53 4.72 10.94
N GLY A 105 2.44 4.10 9.77
CA GLY A 105 3.57 4.02 8.81
C GLY A 105 4.78 3.31 9.41
N ASP A 106 5.99 3.79 9.08
CA ASP A 106 7.25 3.16 9.49
C ASP A 106 7.44 3.06 11.02
N ALA A 107 6.76 3.91 11.80
CA ALA A 107 6.73 3.79 13.26
C ALA A 107 5.98 2.53 13.75
N ALA A 108 5.05 2.01 12.95
CA ALA A 108 4.26 0.81 13.27
C ALA A 108 4.77 -0.43 12.54
N HIS A 109 5.30 -0.30 11.33
CA HIS A 109 5.79 -1.41 10.53
C HIS A 109 6.89 -0.98 9.56
N VAL A 110 7.99 -1.73 9.54
CA VAL A 110 9.08 -1.56 8.58
C VAL A 110 9.27 -2.87 7.83
N HIS A 111 9.37 -2.81 6.51
CA HIS A 111 9.46 -3.98 5.65
C HIS A 111 10.45 -3.76 4.50
N SER A 112 10.75 -4.82 3.75
CA SER A 112 11.60 -4.69 2.56
C SER A 112 10.98 -3.73 1.54
N PRO A 113 11.77 -2.86 0.89
CA PRO A 113 11.27 -1.98 -0.17
C PRO A 113 10.79 -2.77 -1.40
N ALA A 114 11.06 -4.07 -1.46
CA ALA A 114 10.54 -4.96 -2.50
C ALA A 114 9.00 -4.85 -2.60
N GLY A 115 8.52 -4.26 -3.69
CA GLY A 115 7.09 -4.05 -3.97
C GLY A 115 6.56 -2.63 -3.75
N GLY A 116 7.37 -1.69 -3.24
CA GLY A 116 6.98 -0.27 -3.14
C GLY A 116 5.82 0.02 -2.18
N GLN A 117 5.57 -0.85 -1.21
CA GLN A 117 4.34 -0.81 -0.40
C GLN A 117 4.42 0.07 0.86
N GLY A 118 5.61 0.51 1.29
CA GLY A 118 5.80 1.18 2.59
C GLY A 118 5.05 2.50 2.71
N MET A 119 5.42 3.46 1.86
CA MET A 119 4.75 4.76 1.80
C MET A 119 3.24 4.62 1.56
N ASN A 120 2.84 3.71 0.65
CA ASN A 120 1.43 3.46 0.35
C ASN A 120 0.66 2.97 1.58
N THR A 121 1.24 2.05 2.35
CA THR A 121 0.61 1.51 3.57
C THR A 121 0.53 2.57 4.65
N GLY A 122 1.57 3.40 4.83
CA GLY A 122 1.57 4.51 5.78
C GLY A 122 0.53 5.59 5.46
N ILE A 123 0.37 5.96 4.18
CA ILE A 123 -0.70 6.89 3.75
C ILE A 123 -2.07 6.31 4.07
N GLN A 124 -2.28 5.02 3.81
CA GLN A 124 -3.55 4.35 4.13
C GLN A 124 -3.80 4.24 5.64
N ASP A 125 -2.75 4.06 6.46
CA ASP A 125 -2.88 4.09 7.92
C ASP A 125 -3.38 5.46 8.38
N ALA A 126 -2.79 6.54 7.87
CA ALA A 126 -3.20 7.91 8.18
C ALA A 126 -4.63 8.19 7.71
N ALA A 127 -4.99 7.77 6.49
CA ALA A 127 -6.34 7.89 5.97
C ALA A 127 -7.37 7.13 6.83
N ASN A 128 -7.02 5.95 7.35
CA ASN A 128 -7.89 5.17 8.22
C ASN A 128 -8.04 5.78 9.62
N LEU A 129 -6.95 6.30 10.20
CA LEU A 129 -6.93 6.82 11.57
C LEU A 129 -7.51 8.24 11.68
N GLY A 130 -7.23 9.10 10.70
CA GLY A 130 -7.53 10.54 10.79
C GLY A 130 -9.01 10.84 11.03
N TRP A 131 -9.90 10.22 10.25
CA TRP A 131 -11.34 10.44 10.41
C TRP A 131 -11.89 9.81 11.69
N LYS A 132 -11.31 8.70 12.18
CA LYS A 132 -11.71 8.05 13.43
C LYS A 132 -11.37 8.90 14.64
N LEU A 133 -10.20 9.54 14.63
CA LEU A 133 -9.82 10.54 15.63
C LEU A 133 -10.82 11.70 15.63
N ALA A 134 -11.15 12.24 14.45
CA ALA A 134 -12.15 13.29 14.33
C ALA A 134 -13.54 12.86 14.84
N ALA A 135 -13.97 11.63 14.52
CA ALA A 135 -15.25 11.09 14.97
C ALA A 135 -15.33 10.98 16.50
N VAL A 136 -14.30 10.43 17.17
CA VAL A 136 -14.27 10.32 18.64
C VAL A 136 -14.20 11.70 19.31
N LEU A 137 -13.44 12.64 18.74
CA LEU A 137 -13.46 14.03 19.20
C LEU A 137 -14.85 14.69 19.02
N GLY A 138 -15.61 14.26 18.02
CA GLY A 138 -17.00 14.65 17.77
C GLY A 138 -18.05 13.92 18.63
N GLY A 139 -17.64 13.02 19.52
CA GLY A 139 -18.53 12.28 20.43
C GLY A 139 -18.88 10.87 20.01
N ALA A 140 -18.18 10.28 19.04
CA ALA A 140 -18.22 8.84 18.80
C ALA A 140 -17.62 8.06 19.97
N ASP A 141 -17.99 6.79 20.09
CA ASP A 141 -17.46 5.90 21.12
C ASP A 141 -15.96 5.61 20.88
N ASP A 142 -15.18 5.51 21.96
CA ASP A 142 -13.73 5.28 21.88
C ASP A 142 -13.37 3.95 21.19
N SER A 143 -14.29 2.97 21.17
CA SER A 143 -14.11 1.70 20.45
C SER A 143 -13.96 1.88 18.93
N VAL A 144 -14.40 3.02 18.36
CA VAL A 144 -14.12 3.36 16.96
C VAL A 144 -12.60 3.43 16.73
N LEU A 145 -11.82 3.92 17.68
CA LEU A 145 -10.36 3.97 17.57
C LEU A 145 -9.69 2.60 17.73
N ASP A 146 -10.32 1.64 18.40
CA ASP A 146 -9.81 0.26 18.47
C ASP A 146 -9.86 -0.43 17.11
N THR A 147 -10.81 -0.03 16.26
CA THR A 147 -10.87 -0.54 14.87
C THR A 147 -9.65 -0.15 14.05
N TYR A 148 -8.90 0.90 14.41
CA TYR A 148 -7.65 1.23 13.70
C TYR A 148 -6.65 0.07 13.76
N HIS A 149 -6.41 -0.48 14.95
CA HIS A 149 -5.55 -1.64 15.11
C HIS A 149 -6.15 -2.88 14.43
N ALA A 150 -7.43 -3.16 14.67
CA ALA A 150 -8.11 -4.33 14.11
C ALA A 150 -8.08 -4.34 12.56
N GLU A 151 -8.19 -3.17 11.93
CA GLU A 151 -8.19 -3.03 10.47
C GLU A 151 -6.77 -2.98 9.89
N ARG A 152 -5.84 -2.23 10.50
CA ARG A 152 -4.54 -1.92 9.89
C ARG A 152 -3.39 -2.85 10.33
N HIS A 153 -3.50 -3.50 11.49
CA HIS A 153 -2.49 -4.48 11.91
C HIS A 153 -2.43 -5.71 10.99
N PRO A 154 -3.56 -6.33 10.59
CA PRO A 154 -3.54 -7.43 9.63
C PRO A 154 -2.95 -7.02 8.26
N VAL A 155 -3.22 -5.79 7.82
CA VAL A 155 -2.66 -5.23 6.57
C VAL A 155 -1.14 -5.11 6.66
N GLY A 156 -0.61 -4.51 7.73
CA GLY A 156 0.85 -4.42 7.94
C GLY A 156 1.52 -5.80 7.97
N ARG A 157 0.87 -6.79 8.62
CA ARG A 157 1.33 -8.18 8.67
C ARG A 157 1.35 -8.83 7.29
N MET A 158 0.33 -8.59 6.47
CA MET A 158 0.25 -9.08 5.09
C MET A 158 1.39 -8.50 4.26
N VAL A 159 1.61 -7.18 4.30
CA VAL A 159 2.68 -6.50 3.55
C VAL A 159 4.06 -7.02 3.94
N LEU A 160 4.32 -7.24 5.23
CA LEU A 160 5.55 -7.86 5.73
C LEU A 160 5.79 -9.25 5.14
N ARG A 161 4.75 -10.10 5.15
CA ARG A 161 4.85 -11.46 4.59
C ARG A 161 5.08 -11.45 3.09
N THR A 162 4.38 -10.60 2.35
CA THR A 162 4.48 -10.52 0.88
C THR A 162 5.82 -9.95 0.44
N SER A 163 6.28 -8.85 1.06
CA SER A 163 7.58 -8.24 0.75
C SER A 163 8.74 -9.20 1.08
N GLY A 164 8.69 -9.88 2.23
CA GLY A 164 9.71 -10.85 2.61
C GLY A 164 9.75 -12.09 1.75
N THR A 165 8.60 -12.59 1.33
CA THR A 165 8.53 -13.72 0.39
C THR A 165 9.09 -13.30 -0.97
N THR A 166 8.75 -12.11 -1.47
CA THR A 166 9.29 -11.55 -2.72
C THR A 166 10.81 -11.44 -2.66
N MET A 167 11.36 -10.89 -1.57
CA MET A 167 12.80 -10.74 -1.38
C MET A 167 13.54 -12.08 -1.34
N ARG A 168 12.98 -13.08 -0.63
CA ARG A 168 13.53 -14.45 -0.58
C ARG A 168 13.47 -15.14 -1.93
N MET A 169 12.40 -14.91 -2.70
CA MET A 169 12.28 -15.42 -4.07
C MET A 169 13.31 -14.78 -5.01
N MET A 170 13.58 -13.48 -4.87
CA MET A 170 14.60 -12.77 -5.65
C MET A 170 16.01 -13.28 -5.36
N THR A 171 16.30 -13.67 -4.12
CA THR A 171 17.62 -14.12 -3.65
C THR A 171 17.83 -15.64 -3.72
N LEU A 172 16.95 -16.39 -4.40
CA LEU A 172 17.05 -17.85 -4.54
C LEU A 172 18.40 -18.30 -5.13
N ARG A 173 19.07 -19.23 -4.44
CA ARG A 173 20.45 -19.66 -4.68
C ARG A 173 20.67 -20.44 -6.00
N PRO A 174 19.87 -21.46 -6.36
CA PRO A 174 20.14 -22.24 -7.57
C PRO A 174 19.58 -21.52 -8.80
N TRP A 175 20.42 -21.34 -9.83
CA TRP A 175 20.00 -20.76 -11.12
C TRP A 175 18.84 -21.55 -11.75
N VAL A 176 18.76 -22.86 -11.49
CA VAL A 176 17.66 -23.73 -11.91
C VAL A 176 16.35 -23.32 -11.23
N LEU A 177 16.36 -23.11 -9.90
CA LEU A 177 15.17 -22.64 -9.17
C LEU A 177 14.75 -21.24 -9.62
N ARG A 178 15.70 -20.37 -10.01
CA ARG A 178 15.37 -19.06 -10.61
C ARG A 178 14.69 -19.19 -11.97
N LYS A 179 15.17 -20.08 -12.85
CA LYS A 179 14.51 -20.33 -14.15
C LYS A 179 13.13 -20.93 -13.96
N ILE A 180 12.98 -21.92 -13.07
CA ILE A 180 11.69 -22.52 -12.74
C ILE A 180 10.74 -21.45 -12.19
N ARG A 181 11.18 -20.63 -11.22
CA ARG A 181 10.41 -19.49 -10.71
C ARG A 181 9.95 -18.57 -11.84
N ASN A 182 10.86 -18.16 -12.74
CA ASN A 182 10.51 -17.25 -13.83
C ASN A 182 9.43 -17.84 -14.75
N VAL A 183 9.54 -19.13 -15.10
CA VAL A 183 8.55 -19.83 -15.92
C VAL A 183 7.23 -19.97 -15.16
N VAL A 184 7.25 -20.40 -13.90
CA VAL A 184 6.04 -20.58 -13.08
C VAL A 184 5.33 -19.25 -12.86
N VAL A 185 6.05 -18.18 -12.49
CA VAL A 185 5.47 -16.84 -12.32
C VAL A 185 4.90 -16.33 -13.64
N ALA A 186 5.63 -16.44 -14.75
CA ALA A 186 5.12 -16.01 -16.06
C ALA A 186 3.86 -16.78 -16.48
N THR A 187 3.81 -18.09 -16.23
CA THR A 187 2.64 -18.92 -16.54
C THR A 187 1.46 -18.61 -15.63
N LEU A 188 1.68 -18.43 -14.33
CA LEU A 188 0.62 -18.07 -13.37
C LEU A 188 0.03 -16.68 -13.67
N LEU A 189 0.88 -15.69 -13.99
CA LEU A 189 0.45 -14.34 -14.33
C LEU A 189 -0.29 -14.25 -15.67
N ARG A 190 -0.08 -15.21 -16.58
CA ARG A 190 -0.87 -15.32 -17.83
C ARG A 190 -2.32 -15.75 -17.57
N PHE A 191 -2.62 -16.31 -16.39
CA PHE A 191 -3.98 -16.68 -16.02
C PHE A 191 -4.69 -15.43 -15.43
N PRO A 192 -5.72 -14.86 -16.10
CA PRO A 192 -6.25 -13.55 -15.73
C PRO A 192 -6.73 -13.41 -14.28
N PRO A 193 -7.44 -14.40 -13.68
CA PRO A 193 -7.84 -14.33 -12.27
C PRO A 193 -6.64 -14.24 -11.30
N THR A 194 -5.58 -15.00 -11.59
CA THR A 194 -4.37 -15.03 -10.76
C THR A 194 -3.56 -13.75 -10.93
N GLY A 195 -3.40 -13.28 -12.17
CA GLY A 195 -2.75 -12.01 -12.47
C GLY A 195 -3.45 -10.83 -11.78
N GLY A 196 -4.79 -10.80 -11.83
CA GLY A 196 -5.62 -9.81 -11.15
C GLY A 196 -5.42 -9.82 -9.63
N ALA A 197 -5.56 -10.98 -8.98
CA ALA A 197 -5.39 -11.10 -7.53
C ALA A 197 -3.98 -10.67 -7.05
N VAL A 198 -2.94 -10.99 -7.82
CA VAL A 198 -1.57 -10.54 -7.52
C VAL A 198 -1.46 -9.02 -7.65
N ALA A 199 -1.97 -8.44 -8.72
CA ALA A 199 -1.98 -6.99 -8.94
C ALA A 199 -2.76 -6.26 -7.83
N GLU A 200 -3.91 -6.80 -7.41
CA GLU A 200 -4.73 -6.25 -6.34
C GLU A 200 -4.00 -6.24 -4.99
N THR A 201 -3.26 -7.31 -4.70
CA THR A 201 -2.47 -7.44 -3.47
C THR A 201 -1.32 -6.44 -3.45
N PHE A 202 -0.58 -6.28 -4.56
CA PHE A 202 0.56 -5.37 -4.63
C PHE A 202 0.15 -3.90 -4.59
N SER A 203 -0.91 -3.53 -5.31
CA SER A 203 -1.46 -2.17 -5.32
C SER A 203 -2.21 -1.79 -4.04
N GLY A 204 -2.63 -2.79 -3.25
CA GLY A 204 -3.40 -2.58 -2.02
C GLY A 204 -4.89 -2.29 -2.26
N ILE A 205 -5.39 -2.36 -3.50
CA ILE A 205 -6.82 -2.18 -3.81
C ILE A 205 -7.66 -3.36 -3.33
N GLY A 206 -7.05 -4.55 -3.21
CA GLY A 206 -7.71 -5.76 -2.71
C GLY A 206 -7.84 -5.84 -1.19
N ILE A 207 -7.40 -4.81 -0.44
CA ILE A 207 -7.53 -4.79 1.02
C ILE A 207 -9.01 -4.77 1.40
N ARG A 208 -9.39 -5.73 2.25
CA ARG A 208 -10.73 -5.84 2.81
C ARG A 208 -10.66 -5.88 4.34
N TYR A 209 -11.45 -5.04 5.00
CA TYR A 209 -11.63 -5.08 6.45
C TYR A 209 -12.67 -6.13 6.85
N GLU A 210 -12.54 -6.60 8.08
CA GLU A 210 -13.47 -7.56 8.66
C GLU A 210 -14.89 -6.96 8.73
N HIS A 211 -15.88 -7.78 8.41
CA HIS A 211 -17.31 -7.45 8.45
C HIS A 211 -18.02 -8.49 9.31
N ARG A 212 -19.19 -8.14 9.83
CA ARG A 212 -19.91 -9.01 10.77
C ARG A 212 -20.74 -10.04 10.03
N THR A 213 -21.08 -11.13 10.71
CA THR A 213 -22.07 -12.09 10.21
C THR A 213 -23.39 -11.37 9.93
N GLY A 214 -23.90 -11.50 8.70
CA GLY A 214 -25.11 -10.83 8.25
C GLY A 214 -24.89 -9.51 7.53
N ASP A 215 -23.67 -8.94 7.55
CA ASP A 215 -23.32 -7.82 6.68
C ASP A 215 -23.21 -8.30 5.23
N SER A 216 -23.49 -7.41 4.27
CA SER A 216 -23.23 -7.66 2.85
C SER A 216 -21.75 -7.94 2.60
N GLU A 217 -21.44 -8.78 1.60
CA GLU A 217 -20.06 -9.07 1.19
C GLU A 217 -19.29 -7.85 0.65
N LEU A 218 -20.00 -6.75 0.36
CA LEU A 218 -19.40 -5.48 -0.03
C LEU A 218 -18.82 -4.73 1.18
N VAL A 219 -19.32 -4.98 2.39
CA VAL A 219 -18.85 -4.31 3.61
C VAL A 219 -17.38 -4.66 3.86
N GLY A 220 -16.60 -3.62 4.18
CA GLY A 220 -15.16 -3.71 4.38
C GLY A 220 -14.36 -3.69 3.08
N ARG A 221 -14.98 -3.72 1.90
CA ARG A 221 -14.27 -3.47 0.63
C ARG A 221 -14.13 -1.97 0.38
N ARG A 222 -13.13 -1.60 -0.41
CA ARG A 222 -13.02 -0.24 -0.94
C ARG A 222 -14.12 -0.01 -1.98
N ALA A 223 -14.80 1.13 -1.91
CA ALA A 223 -15.76 1.51 -2.94
C ALA A 223 -15.01 1.85 -4.23
N GLU A 224 -15.49 1.32 -5.35
CA GLU A 224 -15.03 1.75 -6.67
C GLU A 224 -15.47 3.20 -6.93
N ASP A 225 -14.85 3.84 -7.92
CA ASP A 225 -15.20 5.21 -8.29
C ASP A 225 -16.53 5.24 -9.05
N ILE A 226 -17.64 5.21 -8.32
CA ILE A 226 -19.00 5.07 -8.87
C ILE A 226 -19.47 6.41 -9.48
N PRO A 227 -20.04 6.41 -10.69
CA PRO A 227 -20.73 7.58 -11.25
C PRO A 227 -21.98 7.95 -10.44
N THR A 228 -22.16 9.24 -10.16
CA THR A 228 -23.27 9.78 -9.36
C THR A 228 -23.85 11.04 -10.03
N ALA A 229 -25.02 11.47 -9.59
CA ALA A 229 -25.62 12.73 -10.04
C ALA A 229 -24.79 13.98 -9.69
N ALA A 230 -23.78 13.86 -8.81
CA ALA A 230 -22.90 14.95 -8.38
C ALA A 230 -21.43 14.76 -8.84
N GLY A 231 -21.21 14.02 -9.94
CA GLY A 231 -19.86 13.67 -10.41
C GLY A 231 -19.49 12.23 -10.03
N ARG A 232 -18.23 11.97 -9.69
CA ARG A 232 -17.80 10.61 -9.28
C ARG A 232 -17.60 10.51 -7.76
N LEU A 233 -17.77 9.32 -7.18
CA LEU A 233 -17.65 9.11 -5.73
C LEU A 233 -16.35 9.68 -5.16
N HIS A 234 -15.21 9.48 -5.82
CA HIS A 234 -13.93 9.98 -5.33
C HIS A 234 -13.86 11.51 -5.24
N GLU A 235 -14.67 12.23 -6.02
CA GLU A 235 -14.79 13.67 -5.96
C GLU A 235 -15.64 14.10 -4.76
N VAL A 236 -16.75 13.38 -4.52
CA VAL A 236 -17.65 13.62 -3.40
C VAL A 236 -16.95 13.34 -2.05
N LEU A 237 -16.09 12.31 -2.00
CA LEU A 237 -15.30 11.97 -0.80
C LEU A 237 -14.31 13.07 -0.36
N ARG A 238 -14.00 14.05 -1.21
CA ARG A 238 -13.17 15.21 -0.83
C ARG A 238 -13.81 16.08 0.24
N SER A 239 -15.12 15.94 0.47
CA SER A 239 -15.82 16.54 1.59
C SER A 239 -15.32 16.08 2.97
N GLY A 240 -14.69 14.90 3.06
CA GLY A 240 -14.16 14.33 4.31
C GLY A 240 -15.23 13.70 5.22
N GLY A 241 -16.50 13.71 4.81
CA GLY A 241 -17.62 13.09 5.52
C GLY A 241 -17.96 11.68 5.02
N PHE A 242 -18.98 11.08 5.63
CA PHE A 242 -19.60 9.87 5.09
C PHE A 242 -20.39 10.22 3.83
N VAL A 243 -20.39 9.30 2.85
CA VAL A 243 -21.16 9.45 1.61
C VAL A 243 -22.15 8.31 1.50
N LEU A 244 -23.45 8.62 1.48
CA LEU A 244 -24.51 7.69 1.12
C LEU A 244 -24.75 7.80 -0.40
N ILE A 245 -24.36 6.77 -1.14
CA ILE A 245 -24.79 6.60 -2.52
C ILE A 245 -26.12 5.84 -2.49
N ALA A 246 -27.21 6.44 -2.99
CA ALA A 246 -28.54 5.84 -2.96
C ALA A 246 -29.16 5.76 -4.37
N GLU A 247 -30.12 4.86 -4.57
CA GLU A 247 -30.85 4.71 -5.83
C GLU A 247 -31.85 5.85 -6.08
N ARG A 248 -32.10 6.68 -5.06
CA ARG A 248 -33.05 7.79 -5.05
C ARG A 248 -32.57 8.89 -4.10
N ASP A 249 -33.27 10.02 -4.11
CA ASP A 249 -33.03 11.08 -3.14
C ASP A 249 -33.43 10.61 -1.72
N VAL A 250 -32.53 10.78 -0.76
CA VAL A 250 -32.69 10.31 0.61
C VAL A 250 -32.25 11.40 1.59
N PRO A 251 -33.14 11.86 2.48
CA PRO A 251 -32.78 12.82 3.52
C PRO A 251 -31.72 12.24 4.47
N VAL A 252 -30.56 12.89 4.50
CA VAL A 252 -29.43 12.54 5.36
C VAL A 252 -29.19 13.60 6.43
N PRO A 253 -28.67 13.19 7.60
CA PRO A 253 -28.34 14.12 8.67
C PRO A 253 -27.10 14.98 8.32
N SER A 254 -26.92 16.09 9.04
CA SER A 254 -25.78 17.00 8.83
C SER A 254 -24.42 16.28 8.94
N GLY A 255 -23.48 16.58 8.04
CA GLY A 255 -22.17 15.92 7.99
C GLY A 255 -22.14 14.58 7.23
N VAL A 256 -23.27 14.17 6.64
CA VAL A 256 -23.32 13.07 5.66
C VAL A 256 -23.75 13.64 4.32
N HIS A 257 -23.08 13.22 3.25
CA HIS A 257 -23.44 13.58 1.88
C HIS A 257 -24.29 12.48 1.26
N ALA A 258 -25.49 12.81 0.78
CA ALA A 258 -26.28 11.90 -0.06
C ALA A 258 -26.08 12.25 -1.53
N VAL A 259 -25.85 11.24 -2.35
CA VAL A 259 -25.78 11.39 -3.81
C VAL A 259 -26.51 10.25 -4.50
N THR A 260 -27.23 10.56 -5.58
CA THR A 260 -27.93 9.54 -6.36
C THR A 260 -26.95 8.78 -7.24
N ARG A 261 -27.00 7.45 -7.18
CA ARG A 261 -26.23 6.53 -8.02
C ARG A 261 -26.65 6.66 -9.49
N LEU A 262 -25.68 6.63 -10.40
CA LEU A 262 -25.95 6.42 -11.83
C LEU A 262 -25.52 5.00 -12.21
N GLY A 263 -26.49 4.18 -12.60
CA GLY A 263 -26.29 2.77 -12.97
C GLY A 263 -26.69 1.79 -11.87
N ASP A 264 -26.54 0.49 -12.16
CA ASP A 264 -27.05 -0.59 -11.32
C ASP A 264 -26.20 -0.83 -10.07
N GLY A 265 -26.84 -1.35 -9.02
CA GLY A 265 -26.20 -1.79 -7.78
C GLY A 265 -26.92 -1.28 -6.53
N PRO A 266 -26.58 -1.81 -5.34
CA PRO A 266 -27.22 -1.41 -4.10
C PRO A 266 -26.78 -0.01 -3.67
N ALA A 267 -27.56 0.60 -2.77
CA ALA A 267 -27.12 1.73 -2.00
C ALA A 267 -25.92 1.36 -1.11
N LEU A 268 -25.00 2.32 -0.94
CA LEU A 268 -23.76 2.15 -0.20
C LEU A 268 -23.59 3.31 0.77
N LEU A 269 -23.25 3.00 2.03
CA LEU A 269 -22.67 3.99 2.94
C LEU A 269 -21.14 3.84 2.89
N VAL A 270 -20.46 4.87 2.40
CA VAL A 270 -19.01 4.92 2.24
C VAL A 270 -18.40 5.80 3.33
N ARG A 271 -17.39 5.27 4.01
CA ARG A 271 -16.59 5.96 5.03
C ARG A 271 -15.72 7.05 4.40
N PRO A 272 -15.23 8.03 5.19
CA PRO A 272 -14.28 9.04 4.72
C PRO A 272 -12.98 8.46 4.11
N ASP A 273 -12.58 7.25 4.51
CA ASP A 273 -11.41 6.54 3.94
C ASP A 273 -11.74 5.69 2.69
N GLY A 274 -12.96 5.79 2.16
CA GLY A 274 -13.40 5.13 0.93
C GLY A 274 -13.84 3.68 1.10
N TYR A 275 -13.93 3.16 2.33
CA TYR A 275 -14.40 1.81 2.60
C TYR A 275 -15.92 1.76 2.80
N ILE A 276 -16.56 0.71 2.29
CA ILE A 276 -17.99 0.48 2.42
C ILE A 276 -18.29 0.05 3.86
N ALA A 277 -19.08 0.86 4.57
CA ALA A 277 -19.57 0.57 5.92
C ALA A 277 -20.91 -0.17 5.92
N TRP A 278 -21.69 -0.05 4.85
CA TRP A 278 -22.99 -0.71 4.69
C TRP A 278 -23.38 -0.79 3.21
N ALA A 279 -24.14 -1.83 2.84
CA ALA A 279 -24.74 -1.97 1.53
C ALA A 279 -26.13 -2.62 1.62
N GLY A 280 -27.10 -2.12 0.85
CA GLY A 280 -28.48 -2.63 0.85
C GLY A 280 -29.46 -1.70 0.12
N ASP A 281 -30.73 -1.73 0.50
CA ASP A 281 -31.76 -0.82 -0.01
C ASP A 281 -31.77 0.49 0.79
N SER A 282 -31.65 1.64 0.12
CA SER A 282 -31.64 2.96 0.75
C SER A 282 -32.91 3.33 1.53
N ALA A 283 -34.04 2.64 1.32
CA ALA A 283 -35.26 2.81 2.15
C ALA A 283 -35.14 2.16 3.52
N SER A 284 -34.22 1.21 3.68
CA SER A 284 -34.00 0.57 4.98
C SER A 284 -33.25 1.49 5.93
N ASP A 285 -33.45 1.29 7.23
CA ASP A 285 -32.70 2.01 8.27
C ASP A 285 -31.26 1.47 8.46
N GLY A 286 -30.84 0.48 7.67
CA GLY A 286 -29.55 -0.20 7.84
C GLY A 286 -28.35 0.76 7.78
N TRP A 287 -28.37 1.72 6.85
CA TRP A 287 -27.30 2.71 6.75
C TRP A 287 -27.29 3.69 7.94
N ARG A 288 -28.44 4.03 8.52
CA ARG A 288 -28.52 4.88 9.72
C ARG A 288 -27.91 4.17 10.93
N VAL A 289 -28.20 2.88 11.08
CA VAL A 289 -27.61 2.03 12.12
C VAL A 289 -26.09 1.93 11.94
N ALA A 290 -25.62 1.74 10.70
CA ALA A 290 -24.20 1.70 10.39
C ALA A 290 -23.50 3.04 10.66
N LEU A 291 -24.10 4.15 10.24
CA LEU A 291 -23.59 5.50 10.50
C LEU A 291 -23.45 5.76 12.00
N LYS A 292 -24.52 5.51 12.78
CA LYS A 292 -24.53 5.71 14.24
C LYS A 292 -23.42 4.92 14.94
N ARG A 293 -23.08 3.72 14.44
CA ARG A 293 -21.97 2.93 15.00
C ARG A 293 -20.62 3.64 14.86
N TRP A 294 -20.41 4.38 13.78
CA TRP A 294 -19.15 5.08 13.52
C TRP A 294 -19.10 6.48 14.11
N THR A 295 -20.23 7.16 14.26
CA THR A 295 -20.29 8.56 14.69
C THR A 295 -20.83 8.77 16.11
N GLY A 296 -21.41 7.74 16.75
CA GLY A 296 -22.03 7.79 18.09
C GLY A 296 -23.34 8.58 18.16
N ARG A 297 -23.46 9.67 17.42
CA ARG A 297 -24.68 10.47 17.26
C ARG A 297 -25.26 10.28 15.86
N MET A 298 -26.58 10.15 15.77
CA MET A 298 -27.28 10.57 14.55
C MET A 298 -27.15 12.08 14.52
N PRO A 299 -26.45 12.69 13.55
CA PRO A 299 -26.44 14.14 13.46
C PRO A 299 -27.89 14.62 13.36
N VAL A 300 -28.21 15.70 14.06
CA VAL A 300 -29.59 16.20 14.15
C VAL A 300 -30.08 16.53 12.74
N SER A 301 -31.28 16.09 12.40
CA SER A 301 -31.96 16.50 11.16
C SER A 301 -32.05 18.03 11.16
N ALA A 302 -31.50 18.68 10.13
CA ALA A 302 -31.81 20.09 9.89
C ALA A 302 -33.23 20.23 9.36
#